data_AF-W4V4C9-F1
#
_entry.id   AF-W4V4C9-F1
#
_cell.length_a   1.000
_cell.length_b   1.000
_cell.length_c   1.000
_cell.angle_alpha   90.00
_cell.angle_beta   90.00
_cell.angle_gamma   90.00
#
_symmetry.space_group_name_H-M   'P 1'
#
loop_
_entity.id
_entity.type
_entity.pdbx_description
1 polymer ?
#
loop_
_entity_poly.entity_id
_entity_poly.type
_entity_poly.pdbx_seq_one_letter_code
_entity_poly.pdbx_strand_id
1 'polypeptide(L)'
;MIELKNGSKLKMLWKGLVIAGSDKIICLPIEPMVIGPDILYIPENINYFNEEIEYLQNVKWNRDIEYKKVDYTPKIYSSLSQIIDYGTIESTKAAQEFMLLDMFDPDFDLTKEQVHELWCVLEKRFAESVEGKVTIASGEVVKGSVFEKISLPALVNNKKASIVFK
;
A
#
# COMPACT_ATOMS: atom_id res chain seq x y z
N MET A 1 -7.95 12.24 -3.62
CA MET A 1 -8.41 11.24 -4.64
C MET A 1 -8.56 11.95 -5.97
N ILE A 2 -7.88 11.47 -7.00
CA ILE A 2 -7.84 12.09 -8.33
C ILE A 2 -9.00 11.56 -9.16
N GLU A 3 -9.81 12.45 -9.75
CA GLU A 3 -10.90 12.09 -10.67
C GLU A 3 -10.45 12.27 -12.13
N LEU A 4 -10.69 11.25 -12.94
CA LEU A 4 -10.34 11.22 -14.36
C LEU A 4 -11.51 11.68 -15.23
N LYS A 5 -11.20 12.02 -16.49
CA LYS A 5 -12.22 12.49 -17.46
C LYS A 5 -13.34 11.48 -17.71
N ASN A 6 -13.07 10.19 -17.56
CA ASN A 6 -14.04 9.12 -17.73
C ASN A 6 -14.87 8.83 -16.46
N GLY A 7 -14.67 9.62 -15.39
CA GLY A 7 -15.37 9.47 -14.11
C GLY A 7 -14.72 8.46 -13.16
N SER A 8 -13.72 7.69 -13.61
CA SER A 8 -12.94 6.82 -12.74
C SER A 8 -12.12 7.62 -11.75
N LYS A 9 -11.86 7.04 -10.59
CA LYS A 9 -11.14 7.69 -9.50
C LYS A 9 -9.93 6.88 -9.07
N LEU A 10 -8.85 7.59 -8.75
CA LEU A 10 -7.58 7.03 -8.34
C LEU A 10 -7.24 7.50 -6.93
N LYS A 11 -6.87 6.57 -6.06
CA LYS A 11 -6.37 6.89 -4.72
C LYS A 11 -5.13 6.07 -4.39
N MET A 12 -4.05 6.76 -4.10
CA MET A 12 -2.84 6.15 -3.58
C MET A 12 -2.97 5.94 -2.07
N LEU A 13 -2.73 4.71 -1.63
CA LEU A 13 -2.62 4.30 -0.22
C LEU A 13 -1.18 3.90 0.08
N TRP A 14 -0.91 3.54 1.34
CA TRP A 14 0.42 3.08 1.74
C TRP A 14 0.82 1.77 1.05
N LYS A 15 0.02 0.71 1.17
CA LYS A 15 0.28 -0.61 0.54
C LYS A 15 -0.62 -0.91 -0.66
N GLY A 16 -1.24 0.10 -1.25
CA GLY A 16 -2.08 -0.15 -2.41
C GLY A 16 -2.46 1.09 -3.19
N LEU A 17 -2.94 0.85 -4.41
CA LEU A 17 -3.49 1.86 -5.29
C LEU A 17 -4.89 1.47 -5.69
N VAL A 18 -5.86 2.31 -5.34
CA VAL A 18 -7.26 2.08 -5.62
C VAL A 18 -7.62 2.69 -6.96
N ILE A 19 -8.24 1.89 -7.83
CA ILE A 19 -8.94 2.34 -9.04
C ILE A 19 -10.42 2.05 -8.84
N ALA A 20 -11.25 3.08 -8.87
CA ALA A 20 -12.69 2.99 -8.70
C ALA A 20 -13.39 3.51 -9.96
N GLY A 21 -13.99 2.61 -10.72
CA GLY A 21 -14.89 2.92 -11.83
C GLY A 21 -16.35 3.00 -11.40
N SER A 22 -17.26 2.97 -12.37
CA SER A 22 -18.71 3.01 -12.11
C SER A 22 -19.27 1.72 -11.51
N ASP A 23 -18.73 0.55 -11.89
CA ASP A 23 -19.23 -0.77 -11.50
C ASP A 23 -18.18 -1.64 -10.77
N LYS A 24 -16.90 -1.26 -10.83
CA LYS A 24 -15.78 -2.04 -10.32
C LYS A 24 -14.85 -1.19 -9.48
N ILE A 25 -14.30 -1.79 -8.44
CA ILE A 25 -13.23 -1.23 -7.63
C ILE A 25 -12.15 -2.29 -7.51
N ILE A 26 -10.90 -1.91 -7.78
CA ILE A 26 -9.73 -2.75 -7.51
C ILE A 26 -8.72 -2.01 -6.64
N CYS A 27 -7.92 -2.77 -5.91
CA CYS A 27 -6.74 -2.28 -5.21
C CYS A 27 -5.53 -3.04 -5.73
N LEU A 28 -4.63 -2.32 -6.41
CA LEU A 28 -3.36 -2.85 -6.88
C LEU A 28 -2.36 -2.82 -5.72
N PRO A 29 -1.71 -3.94 -5.36
CA PRO A 29 -0.79 -3.99 -4.22
C PRO A 29 0.46 -3.13 -4.47
N ILE A 30 0.92 -2.47 -3.41
CA ILE A 30 2.21 -1.79 -3.38
C ILE A 30 3.07 -2.44 -2.32
N GLU A 31 4.32 -2.79 -2.65
CA GLU A 31 5.37 -3.08 -1.69
C GLU A 31 6.14 -1.78 -1.37
N PRO A 32 6.02 -1.22 -0.16
CA PRO A 32 6.83 -0.09 0.25
C PRO A 32 8.28 -0.52 0.47
N MET A 33 9.23 0.24 -0.07
CA MET A 33 10.65 0.00 -0.10
C MET A 33 11.41 1.05 0.70
N VAL A 34 12.33 0.60 1.55
CA VAL A 34 13.32 1.49 2.19
C VAL A 34 14.47 1.77 1.25
N ILE A 35 14.80 0.81 0.39
CA ILE A 35 15.90 0.89 -0.56
C ILE A 35 15.33 0.82 -1.97
N GLY A 36 15.39 1.95 -2.69
CA GLY A 36 14.84 2.07 -4.05
C GLY A 36 13.39 2.54 -4.07
N PRO A 37 12.78 2.62 -5.27
CA PRO A 37 11.39 3.01 -5.42
C PRO A 37 10.43 1.94 -4.88
N ASP A 38 9.24 2.35 -4.47
CA ASP A 38 8.16 1.44 -4.08
C ASP A 38 7.68 0.62 -5.29
N ILE A 39 7.27 -0.63 -5.09
CA ILE A 39 6.90 -1.51 -6.20
C ILE A 39 5.38 -1.59 -6.30
N LEU A 40 4.80 -1.08 -7.38
CA LEU A 40 3.39 -1.26 -7.72
C LEU A 40 3.24 -2.50 -8.61
N TYR A 41 2.50 -3.50 -8.13
CA TYR A 41 2.23 -4.72 -8.89
C TYR A 41 1.05 -4.52 -9.83
N ILE A 42 1.28 -4.68 -11.13
CA ILE A 42 0.26 -4.58 -12.17
C ILE A 42 -0.02 -5.99 -12.71
N PRO A 43 -1.29 -6.42 -12.75
CA PRO A 43 -1.66 -7.71 -13.32
C PRO A 43 -1.41 -7.73 -14.83
N GLU A 44 -0.72 -8.76 -15.34
CA GLU A 44 -0.42 -8.89 -16.77
C GLU A 44 -1.68 -8.99 -17.64
N ASN A 45 -2.72 -9.65 -17.13
CA ASN A 45 -3.90 -10.06 -17.89
C ASN A 45 -5.17 -9.28 -17.51
N ILE A 46 -5.04 -7.99 -17.19
CA ILE A 46 -6.20 -7.15 -16.89
C ILE A 46 -6.86 -6.64 -18.18
N ASN A 47 -8.18 -6.78 -18.27
CA ASN A 47 -8.97 -6.37 -19.43
C ASN A 47 -9.95 -5.23 -19.12
N TYR A 48 -9.78 -4.59 -17.96
CA TYR A 48 -10.51 -3.43 -17.49
C TYR A 48 -9.52 -2.46 -16.84
N PHE A 49 -9.88 -1.18 -16.76
CA PHE A 49 -9.02 -0.12 -16.23
C PHE A 49 -7.68 0.12 -16.99
N ASN A 50 -7.60 -0.26 -18.26
CA ASN A 50 -6.36 -0.11 -19.04
C ASN A 50 -5.94 1.36 -19.19
N GLU A 51 -6.89 2.24 -19.50
CA GLU A 51 -6.62 3.69 -19.64
C GLU A 51 -6.18 4.29 -18.31
N GLU A 52 -6.81 3.87 -17.20
CA GLU A 52 -6.46 4.28 -15.85
C GLU A 52 -5.03 3.85 -15.52
N ILE A 53 -4.68 2.58 -15.78
CA ILE A 53 -3.35 2.03 -15.52
C ILE A 53 -2.27 2.75 -16.35
N GLU A 54 -2.56 3.07 -17.61
CA GLU A 54 -1.66 3.89 -18.43
C GLU A 54 -1.52 5.31 -17.86
N TYR A 55 -2.63 5.91 -17.42
CA TYR A 55 -2.63 7.23 -16.81
C TYR A 55 -1.84 7.27 -15.50
N LEU A 56 -1.85 6.21 -14.69
CA LEU A 56 -1.13 6.12 -13.41
C LEU A 56 0.35 6.45 -13.53
N GLN A 57 0.97 6.11 -14.66
CA GLN A 57 2.40 6.36 -14.93
C GLN A 57 2.71 7.84 -15.16
N ASN A 58 1.70 8.64 -15.47
CA ASN A 58 1.84 10.07 -15.74
C ASN A 58 1.52 10.94 -14.51
N VAL A 59 0.98 10.35 -13.44
CA VAL A 59 0.68 11.07 -12.21
C VAL A 59 1.97 11.27 -11.40
N LYS A 60 2.26 12.51 -11.01
CA LYS A 60 3.40 12.86 -10.16
C LYS A 60 3.10 12.59 -8.69
N TRP A 61 2.94 11.32 -8.33
CA TRP A 61 2.71 10.93 -6.95
C TRP A 61 3.81 11.45 -6.02
N ASN A 62 3.46 11.76 -4.78
CA ASN A 62 4.40 12.08 -3.71
C ASN A 62 5.12 10.80 -3.19
N ARG A 63 5.62 10.00 -4.12
CA ARG A 63 6.27 8.71 -3.93
C ARG A 63 6.93 8.27 -5.24
N ASP A 64 8.10 7.66 -5.15
CA ASP A 64 8.74 7.04 -6.31
C ASP A 64 8.24 5.61 -6.48
N ILE A 65 7.87 5.25 -7.72
CA ILE A 65 7.20 3.97 -8.02
C ILE A 65 7.88 3.28 -9.19
N GLU A 66 8.24 2.02 -8.98
CA GLU A 66 8.53 1.05 -10.02
C GLU A 66 7.27 0.24 -10.34
N TYR A 67 6.92 0.17 -11.62
CA TYR A 67 5.76 -0.57 -12.09
C TYR A 67 6.19 -1.97 -12.52
N LYS A 68 5.72 -3.00 -11.81
CA LYS A 68 6.09 -4.38 -12.07
C LYS A 68 4.90 -5.20 -12.53
N LYS A 69 4.96 -5.69 -13.77
CA LYS A 69 3.96 -6.63 -14.30
C LYS A 69 4.15 -8.01 -13.65
N VAL A 70 3.05 -8.62 -13.21
CA VAL A 70 3.02 -9.93 -12.55
C VAL A 70 1.76 -10.70 -12.94
N ASP A 71 1.87 -12.02 -12.99
CA ASP A 71 0.72 -12.89 -13.24
C ASP A 71 -0.10 -13.08 -11.96
N TYR A 72 -1.19 -12.33 -11.84
CA TYR A 72 -2.21 -12.52 -10.81
C TYR A 72 -3.56 -11.96 -11.26
N THR A 73 -4.63 -12.40 -10.59
CA THR A 73 -5.97 -11.85 -10.77
C THR A 73 -6.30 -10.90 -9.62
N PRO A 74 -6.51 -9.59 -9.87
CA PRO A 74 -6.84 -8.65 -8.81
C PRO A 74 -8.23 -8.93 -8.24
N LYS A 75 -8.37 -8.72 -6.92
CA LYS A 75 -9.66 -8.80 -6.24
C LYS A 75 -10.53 -7.62 -6.66
N ILE A 76 -11.79 -7.90 -7.01
CA ILE A 76 -12.81 -6.89 -7.27
C ILE A 76 -13.61 -6.67 -5.99
N TYR A 77 -13.73 -5.40 -5.60
CA TYR A 77 -14.46 -4.97 -4.42
C TYR A 77 -15.78 -4.31 -4.83
N SER A 78 -16.81 -4.47 -4.00
CA SER A 78 -18.11 -3.81 -4.20
C SER A 78 -18.19 -2.46 -3.49
N SER A 79 -17.27 -2.17 -2.56
CA SER A 79 -17.15 -0.86 -1.90
C SER A 79 -15.72 -0.58 -1.44
N LEU A 80 -15.37 0.70 -1.28
CA LEU A 80 -14.07 1.14 -0.74
C LEU A 80 -13.81 0.60 0.67
N SER A 81 -14.86 0.42 1.48
CA SER A 81 -14.75 -0.08 2.86
C SER A 81 -14.26 -1.53 2.95
N GLN A 82 -14.30 -2.29 1.85
CA GLN A 82 -13.84 -3.68 1.81
C GLN A 82 -12.35 -3.81 1.46
N ILE A 83 -11.69 -2.71 1.08
CA ILE A 83 -10.28 -2.73 0.64
C ILE A 83 -9.34 -2.98 1.81
N ILE A 84 -9.68 -2.47 3.00
CA ILE A 84 -8.83 -2.55 4.19
C ILE A 84 -9.12 -3.85 4.92
N ASP A 85 -8.14 -4.75 4.96
CA ASP A 85 -8.23 -6.00 5.70
C ASP A 85 -7.93 -5.78 7.19
N TYR A 86 -8.68 -6.47 8.06
CA TYR A 86 -8.44 -6.43 9.51
C TYR A 86 -7.06 -6.98 9.87
N GLY A 87 -6.39 -6.32 10.82
CA GLY A 87 -5.05 -6.73 11.28
C GLY A 87 -3.90 -6.18 10.43
N THR A 88 -4.20 -5.34 9.44
CA THR A 88 -3.22 -4.53 8.70
C THR A 88 -3.00 -3.18 9.39
N ILE A 89 -1.91 -2.50 9.06
CA ILE A 89 -1.65 -1.14 9.56
C ILE A 89 -2.78 -0.17 9.14
N GLU A 90 -3.31 -0.33 7.91
CA GLU A 90 -4.41 0.45 7.35
C GLU A 90 -5.71 0.32 8.14
N SER A 91 -5.88 -0.76 8.92
CA SER A 91 -7.03 -0.95 9.81
C SER A 91 -6.93 -0.15 11.12
N THR A 92 -5.77 0.46 11.42
CA THR A 92 -5.59 1.27 12.63
C THR A 92 -6.15 2.68 12.47
N LYS A 93 -6.60 3.27 13.59
CA LYS A 93 -7.14 4.65 13.60
C LYS A 93 -6.15 5.68 13.03
N ALA A 94 -4.88 5.59 13.42
CA ALA A 94 -3.85 6.51 12.95
C ALA A 94 -3.60 6.39 11.44
N ALA A 95 -3.56 5.17 10.88
CA ALA A 95 -3.42 4.99 9.44
C ALA A 95 -4.64 5.49 8.68
N GLN A 96 -5.84 5.31 9.23
CA GLN A 96 -7.07 5.84 8.64
C GLN A 96 -7.05 7.37 8.61
N GLU A 97 -6.60 8.03 9.67
CA GLU A 97 -6.40 9.49 9.67
C GLU A 97 -5.38 9.92 8.61
N PHE A 98 -4.26 9.20 8.46
CA PHE A 98 -3.25 9.48 7.42
C PHE A 98 -3.81 9.31 6.01
N MET A 99 -4.61 8.26 5.77
CA MET A 99 -5.25 8.02 4.47
C MET A 99 -6.29 9.09 4.10
N LEU A 100 -6.83 9.84 5.06
CA LEU A 100 -7.74 10.96 4.79
C LEU A 100 -7.02 12.24 4.38
N LEU A 101 -5.73 12.35 4.68
CA LEU A 101 -4.92 13.51 4.30
C LEU A 101 -4.50 13.48 2.82
N ASP A 102 -4.68 12.34 2.13
CA ASP A 102 -4.29 12.16 0.73
C ASP A 102 -2.83 12.58 0.47
N MET A 103 -1.91 12.27 1.39
CA MET A 103 -0.52 12.77 1.39
C MET A 103 0.30 12.38 0.16
N PHE A 104 -0.13 11.36 -0.57
CA PHE A 104 0.50 10.90 -1.80
C PHE A 104 0.05 11.68 -3.03
N ASP A 105 -1.04 12.46 -2.95
CA ASP A 105 -1.55 13.22 -4.08
C ASP A 105 -0.50 14.30 -4.51
N PRO A 106 -0.39 14.61 -5.81
CA PRO A 106 0.69 15.47 -6.35
C PRO A 106 0.77 16.89 -5.75
N ASP A 107 -0.35 17.39 -5.24
CA ASP A 107 -0.49 18.75 -4.74
C ASP A 107 -0.32 18.84 -3.22
N PHE A 108 0.06 17.75 -2.54
CA PHE A 108 0.25 17.75 -1.09
C PHE A 108 1.58 18.39 -0.69
N ASP A 109 1.57 19.22 0.35
CA ASP A 109 2.68 20.12 0.72
C ASP A 109 3.96 19.42 1.22
N LEU A 110 3.88 18.14 1.59
CA LEU A 110 5.06 17.38 2.06
C LEU A 110 5.84 16.79 0.89
N THR A 111 7.16 16.72 1.07
CA THR A 111 8.05 16.00 0.16
C THR A 111 7.80 14.48 0.18
N LYS A 112 8.18 13.80 -0.90
CA LYS A 112 8.07 12.34 -1.01
C LYS A 112 8.75 11.63 0.17
N GLU A 113 9.92 12.12 0.56
CA GLU A 113 10.73 11.58 1.64
C GLU A 113 10.03 11.73 2.99
N GLN A 114 9.42 12.89 3.25
CA GLN A 114 8.66 13.14 4.48
C GLN A 114 7.42 12.26 4.58
N VAL A 115 6.64 12.12 3.49
CA VAL A 115 5.47 11.25 3.46
C VAL A 115 5.89 9.80 3.72
N HIS A 116 6.95 9.34 3.06
CA HIS A 116 7.48 7.99 3.25
C HIS A 116 7.98 7.76 4.68
N GLU A 117 8.72 8.70 5.27
CA GLU A 117 9.23 8.61 6.64
C GLU A 117 8.08 8.51 7.66
N LEU A 118 7.04 9.33 7.51
CA LEU A 118 5.86 9.29 8.39
C LEU A 118 5.18 7.92 8.40
N TRP A 119 5.01 7.30 7.24
CA TRP A 119 4.47 5.95 7.13
C TRP A 119 5.40 4.88 7.68
N CYS A 120 6.71 5.00 7.45
CA CYS A 120 7.72 4.13 8.06
C CYS A 120 7.71 4.18 9.59
N VAL A 121 7.53 5.37 10.18
CA VAL A 121 7.36 5.53 11.63
C VAL A 121 6.08 4.84 12.10
N LEU A 122 4.99 4.96 11.35
CA LEU A 122 3.72 4.31 11.69
C LEU A 122 3.82 2.78 11.63
N GLU A 123 4.50 2.23 10.61
CA GLU A 123 4.82 0.80 10.47
C GLU A 123 5.60 0.25 11.65
N LYS A 124 6.66 0.96 12.05
CA LYS A 124 7.45 0.59 13.21
C LYS A 124 6.59 0.55 14.48
N ARG A 125 5.80 1.60 14.72
CA ARG A 125 4.92 1.69 15.91
C ARG A 125 3.83 0.62 15.89
N PHE A 126 3.27 0.34 14.72
CA PHE A 126 2.31 -0.74 14.55
C PHE A 126 2.94 -2.08 14.97
N ALA A 127 4.09 -2.44 14.41
CA ALA A 127 4.85 -3.64 14.75
C ALA A 127 5.21 -3.74 16.25
N GLU A 128 5.65 -2.64 16.86
CA GLU A 128 5.95 -2.56 18.31
C GLU A 128 4.71 -2.73 19.20
N SER A 129 3.52 -2.42 18.66
CA SER A 129 2.25 -2.51 19.39
C SER A 129 1.55 -3.86 19.28
N VAL A 130 1.97 -4.73 18.36
CA VAL A 130 1.30 -6.03 18.14
C VAL A 130 1.41 -6.91 19.38
N GLU A 131 0.32 -7.61 19.70
CA GLU A 131 0.28 -8.58 20.79
C GLU A 131 -0.26 -9.93 20.28
N GLY A 132 0.24 -11.02 20.87
CA GLY A 132 -0.20 -12.37 20.52
C GLY A 132 0.52 -12.94 19.29
N LYS A 133 -0.16 -13.84 18.57
CA LYS A 133 0.45 -14.62 17.49
C LYS A 133 0.39 -13.88 16.16
N VAL A 134 1.54 -13.66 15.55
CA VAL A 134 1.69 -13.06 14.21
C VAL A 134 2.14 -14.14 13.24
N THR A 135 1.40 -14.31 12.14
CA THR A 135 1.79 -15.24 11.08
C THR A 135 2.43 -14.44 9.95
N ILE A 136 3.64 -14.84 9.54
CA ILE A 136 4.37 -14.24 8.43
C ILE A 136 4.50 -15.29 7.34
N ALA A 137 4.05 -14.99 6.13
CA ALA A 137 4.30 -15.83 4.97
C ALA A 137 5.79 -15.70 4.59
N SER A 138 6.56 -16.76 4.80
CA SER A 138 8.03 -16.74 4.69
C SER A 138 8.56 -16.56 3.26
N GLY A 139 7.74 -16.92 2.26
CA GLY A 139 8.06 -16.73 0.84
C GLY A 139 7.91 -15.29 0.34
N GLU A 140 7.45 -14.35 1.17
CA GLU A 140 7.01 -13.02 0.74
C GLU A 140 7.91 -11.87 1.24
N VAL A 141 9.02 -12.16 1.91
CA VAL A 141 9.91 -11.09 2.40
C VAL A 141 10.73 -10.50 1.25
N VAL A 142 10.29 -9.35 0.75
CA VAL A 142 11.00 -8.59 -0.27
C VAL A 142 12.21 -7.89 0.34
N LYS A 143 13.41 -8.18 -0.18
CA LYS A 143 14.65 -7.55 0.27
C LYS A 143 14.63 -6.05 -0.02
N GLY A 144 14.96 -5.25 1.00
CA GLY A 144 14.93 -3.79 0.94
C GLY A 144 13.56 -3.21 1.27
N SER A 145 12.53 -4.02 1.52
CA SER A 145 11.20 -3.52 1.83
C SER A 145 11.11 -2.94 3.23
N VAL A 146 10.08 -2.11 3.45
CA VAL A 146 9.70 -1.61 4.78
C VAL A 146 9.40 -2.77 5.71
N PHE A 147 8.76 -3.84 5.22
CA PHE A 147 8.53 -5.01 6.05
C PHE A 147 9.86 -5.64 6.51
N GLU A 148 10.82 -5.90 5.59
CA GLU A 148 12.11 -6.51 5.94
C GLU A 148 12.95 -5.60 6.86
N LYS A 149 13.01 -4.30 6.58
CA LYS A 149 13.92 -3.36 7.24
C LYS A 149 13.36 -2.74 8.52
N ILE A 150 12.04 -2.63 8.65
CA ILE A 150 11.39 -1.89 9.73
C ILE A 150 10.45 -2.79 10.52
N SER A 151 9.39 -3.31 9.89
CA SER A 151 8.31 -3.98 10.61
C SER A 151 8.78 -5.32 11.20
N LEU A 152 9.52 -6.13 10.45
CA LEU A 152 10.01 -7.44 10.90
C LEU A 152 11.00 -7.30 12.08
N PRO A 153 12.05 -6.46 12.05
CA PRO A 153 12.91 -6.25 13.21
C PRO A 153 12.17 -5.73 14.45
N ALA A 154 11.19 -4.83 14.27
CA ALA A 154 10.36 -4.34 15.36
C ALA A 154 9.50 -5.46 15.97
N LEU A 155 8.89 -6.30 15.14
CA LEU A 155 8.14 -7.48 15.58
C LEU A 155 9.03 -8.49 16.32
N VAL A 156 10.23 -8.78 15.82
CA VAL A 156 11.17 -9.74 16.42
C VAL A 156 11.61 -9.28 17.81
N ASN A 157 11.77 -7.97 18.01
CA ASN A 157 12.14 -7.39 19.30
C ASN A 157 10.95 -7.19 20.25
N ASN A 158 9.72 -7.35 19.76
CA ASN A 158 8.51 -7.16 20.54
C ASN A 158 8.21 -8.42 21.39
N LYS A 159 8.48 -8.34 22.69
CA LYS A 159 8.26 -9.44 23.66
C LYS A 159 6.80 -9.88 23.82
N LYS A 160 5.85 -9.07 23.35
CA LYS A 160 4.41 -9.38 23.41
C LYS A 160 3.90 -10.12 22.19
N ALA A 161 4.70 -10.17 21.12
CA ALA A 161 4.37 -10.86 19.89
C ALA A 161 5.08 -12.23 19.82
N SER A 162 4.41 -13.21 19.23
CA SER A 162 4.97 -14.52 18.89
C SER A 162 4.89 -14.71 17.39
N ILE A 163 6.04 -14.71 16.73
CA ILE A 163 6.14 -14.81 15.28
C ILE A 163 6.13 -16.27 14.85
N VAL A 164 5.28 -16.61 13.88
CA VAL A 164 5.26 -17.92 13.23
C VAL A 164 5.40 -17.72 11.72
N PHE A 165 6.47 -18.28 11.16
CA PHE A 165 6.66 -18.33 9.72
C PHE A 165 5.84 -19.50 9.13
N LYS A 166 5.11 -19.24 8.05
CA LYS A 166 4.40 -20.23 7.26
C LYS A 166 4.88 -20.26 5.81
#